data_AF-A0A9X7Y653-F1
#
_entry.id   AF-A0A9X7Y653-F1
#
_cell.length_a   1.000
_cell.length_b   1.000
_cell.length_c   1.000
_cell.angle_alpha   90.00
_cell.angle_beta   90.00
_cell.angle_gamma   90.00
#
_symmetry.space_group_name_H-M   'P 1'
#
loop_
_entity.id
_entity.type
_entity.pdbx_description
1 polymer ?
#
loop_
_entity_poly.entity_id
_entity_poly.type
_entity_poly.pdbx_seq_one_letter_code
_entity_poly.pdbx_strand_id
1 'polypeptide(L)'
;MTKNVAIIGANGQIARLVEDRILNEDKNVYLTLFLRNASRLSNLANNEQVTIIDGDANKPEDLRKAIIVLKCVWEKTKLLFQITKQRNLFLQ
;
A
#
# COMPACT_ATOMS: atom_id res chain seq x y z
N MET A 1 5.47 17.84 0.09
CA MET A 1 6.51 16.79 0.10
C MET A 1 5.89 15.53 -0.45
N THR A 2 6.46 14.95 -1.51
CA THR A 2 5.99 13.69 -2.09
C THR A 2 6.39 12.51 -1.21
N LYS A 3 5.49 11.54 -1.03
CA LYS A 3 5.72 10.34 -0.20
C LYS A 3 5.48 9.07 -1.01
N ASN A 4 6.43 8.15 -0.97
CA ASN A 4 6.30 6.84 -1.61
C ASN A 4 6.03 5.78 -0.54
N VAL A 5 4.91 5.07 -0.68
CA VAL A 5 4.47 4.03 0.25
C VAL A 5 4.28 2.74 -0.53
N ALA A 6 4.81 1.63 -0.02
CA ALA A 6 4.55 0.32 -0.60
C ALA A 6 3.72 -0.54 0.34
N ILE A 7 2.81 -1.29 -0.26
CA ILE A 7 1.92 -2.21 0.44
C ILE A 7 2.20 -3.62 -0.07
N ILE A 8 2.71 -4.46 0.81
CA ILE A 8 2.98 -5.88 0.53
C ILE A 8 1.71 -6.68 0.85
N GLY A 9 1.26 -7.48 -0.11
CA GLY A 9 -0.02 -8.18 -0.03
C GLY A 9 -1.21 -7.27 -0.28
N ALA A 10 -1.11 -6.41 -1.30
CA ALA A 10 -2.12 -5.42 -1.69
C ALA A 10 -3.51 -6.01 -2.04
N ASN A 11 -3.62 -7.33 -2.25
CA ASN A 11 -4.92 -8.00 -2.41
C ASN A 11 -5.73 -8.12 -1.10
N GLY A 12 -5.19 -7.72 0.05
CA GLY A 12 -5.88 -7.79 1.34
C GLY A 12 -7.00 -6.76 1.49
N GLN A 13 -8.04 -7.07 2.28
CA GLN A 13 -9.16 -6.15 2.53
C GLN A 13 -8.70 -4.81 3.15
N ILE A 14 -7.72 -4.84 4.06
CA ILE A 14 -7.16 -3.63 4.67
C ILE A 14 -6.36 -2.82 3.65
N ALA A 15 -5.63 -3.48 2.74
CA ALA A 15 -4.84 -2.79 1.73
C ALA A 15 -5.74 -1.95 0.82
N ARG A 16 -6.85 -2.53 0.35
CA ARG A 16 -7.86 -1.81 -0.47
C ARG A 16 -8.43 -0.59 0.24
N LEU A 17 -8.75 -0.71 1.54
CA LEU A 17 -9.26 0.43 2.33
C LEU A 17 -8.21 1.54 2.48
N VAL A 18 -6.94 1.17 2.66
CA VAL A 18 -5.83 2.13 2.78
C VAL A 18 -5.53 2.78 1.44
N GLU A 19 -5.55 2.02 0.35
CA GLU A 19 -5.40 2.50 -1.02
C GLU A 19 -6.47 3.54 -1.35
N ASP A 20 -7.75 3.20 -1.19
CA ASP A 20 -8.86 4.12 -1.43
C ASP A 20 -8.74 5.39 -0.59
N ARG A 21 -8.38 5.26 0.69
CA ARG A 21 -8.24 6.41 1.57
C ARG A 21 -7.11 7.33 1.14
N ILE A 22 -5.92 6.78 0.88
CA ILE A 22 -4.75 7.57 0.49
C ILE A 22 -4.98 8.25 -0.87
N LEU A 23 -5.54 7.53 -1.85
CA LEU A 23 -5.79 8.07 -3.18
C LEU A 23 -6.85 9.18 -3.18
N ASN A 24 -7.77 9.17 -2.22
CA ASN A 24 -8.78 10.22 -2.04
C ASN A 24 -8.29 11.40 -1.19
N GLU A 25 -7.52 11.13 -0.12
CA GLU A 25 -7.10 12.14 0.86
C GLU A 25 -5.78 12.86 0.52
N ASP A 26 -4.84 12.22 -0.18
CA ASP A 26 -3.52 12.81 -0.47
C ASP A 26 -3.02 12.52 -1.90
N LYS A 27 -3.03 13.56 -2.74
CA LYS A 27 -2.55 13.52 -4.12
C LYS A 27 -1.02 13.50 -4.25
N ASN A 28 -0.29 13.72 -3.16
CA ASN A 28 1.18 13.73 -3.16
C ASN A 28 1.77 12.38 -2.70
N VAL A 29 0.93 11.38 -2.48
CA VAL A 29 1.37 10.02 -2.12
C VAL A 29 1.33 9.12 -3.35
N TYR A 30 2.41 8.39 -3.57
CA TYR A 30 2.52 7.38 -4.60
C TYR A 30 2.59 6.00 -3.96
N LEU A 31 1.71 5.11 -4.42
CA LEU A 31 1.54 3.76 -3.88
C LEU A 31 2.26 2.76 -4.76
N THR A 32 3.03 1.86 -4.14
CA THR A 32 3.60 0.67 -4.78
C THR A 32 2.91 -0.57 -4.22
N LEU A 33 2.05 -1.21 -5.01
CA LEU A 33 1.24 -2.34 -4.60
C LEU A 33 1.92 -3.62 -5.03
N PHE A 34 2.43 -4.38 -4.06
CA PHE A 34 3.09 -5.66 -4.28
C PHE A 34 2.15 -6.80 -3.92
N LEU A 35 1.86 -7.68 -4.87
CA LEU A 35 0.98 -8.83 -4.66
C LEU A 35 1.29 -9.96 -5.65
N ARG A 36 0.88 -11.16 -5.27
CA ARG A 36 0.76 -12.26 -6.23
C ARG A 36 -0.48 -12.05 -7.09
N ASN A 37 -0.35 -12.26 -8.39
CA ASN A 37 -1.44 -12.15 -9.36
C ASN A 37 -2.03 -10.73 -9.42
N ALA A 38 -1.19 -9.80 -9.90
CA ALA A 38 -1.47 -8.39 -10.10
C ALA A 38 -2.69 -8.12 -11.01
N SER A 39 -3.10 -9.08 -11.85
CA SER A 39 -4.31 -8.98 -12.68
C SER A 39 -5.58 -8.68 -11.87
N ARG A 40 -5.58 -8.98 -10.56
CA ARG A 40 -6.70 -8.68 -9.65
C ARG A 40 -6.85 -7.20 -9.29
N LEU A 41 -5.82 -6.37 -9.53
CA LEU A 41 -5.82 -4.93 -9.30
C LEU A 41 -5.80 -4.14 -10.62
N SER A 42 -6.23 -4.74 -11.74
CA SER A 42 -6.28 -4.11 -13.06
C SER A 42 -7.03 -2.77 -13.06
N ASN A 43 -8.01 -2.62 -12.18
CA ASN A 43 -8.81 -1.40 -12.05
C ASN A 43 -8.00 -0.20 -11.55
N LEU A 44 -6.88 -0.44 -10.85
CA LEU A 44 -5.99 0.59 -10.32
C LEU A 44 -4.77 0.84 -11.22
N ALA A 45 -4.58 0.03 -12.26
CA ALA A 45 -3.44 0.15 -13.17
C ALA A 45 -3.43 1.46 -13.97
N ASN A 46 -4.60 2.10 -14.13
CA ASN A 46 -4.75 3.36 -14.85
C ASN A 46 -4.52 4.59 -13.94
N ASN A 47 -4.19 4.40 -12.67
CA ASN A 47 -3.97 5.51 -11.75
C ASN A 47 -2.50 5.93 -11.73
N GLU A 48 -2.22 7.19 -12.08
CA GLU A 48 -0.87 7.76 -12.13
C GLU A 48 -0.13 7.72 -10.77
N GLN A 49 -0.88 7.65 -9.67
CA GLN A 49 -0.33 7.54 -8.32
C GLN A 49 0.00 6.09 -7.92
N VAL A 50 -0.29 5.08 -8.75
CA VAL A 50 -0.19 3.66 -8.38
C VAL A 50 0.78 2.92 -9.29
N THR A 51 1.76 2.27 -8.69
CA THR A 51 2.64 1.29 -9.33
C THR A 51 2.26 -0.11 -8.83
N ILE A 52 1.97 -1.04 -9.74
CA ILE A 52 1.66 -2.42 -9.38
C ILE A 52 2.88 -3.29 -9.71
N ILE A 53 3.32 -4.09 -8.74
CA ILE A 53 4.42 -5.04 -8.89
C ILE A 53 3.86 -6.44 -8.62
N ASP A 54 3.91 -7.31 -9.63
CA ASP A 54 3.64 -8.73 -9.45
C ASP A 54 4.87 -9.42 -8.86
N GLY A 55 4.67 -10.20 -7.81
CA GLY A 55 5.73 -11.00 -7.23
C GLY A 55 5.31 -11.80 -6.02
N ASP A 56 6.19 -12.71 -5.61
CA ASP A 56 5.95 -13.58 -4.47
C ASP A 56 6.66 -13.04 -3.20
N ALA A 57 5.89 -12.73 -2.15
CA ALA A 57 6.46 -12.29 -0.88
C ALA A 57 7.34 -13.35 -0.18
N ASN A 58 7.19 -14.63 -0.53
CA ASN A 58 8.03 -15.72 -0.04
C ASN A 58 9.37 -15.82 -0.79
N LYS A 59 9.53 -15.07 -1.89
CA LYS A 59 10.77 -14.98 -2.67
C LYS A 59 11.52 -13.69 -2.31
N PRO A 60 12.69 -13.77 -1.67
CA PRO A 60 13.45 -12.60 -1.26
C PRO A 60 13.80 -11.66 -2.43
N GLU A 61 14.06 -12.22 -3.62
CA GLU A 61 14.31 -11.45 -4.84
C GLU A 61 13.11 -10.60 -5.29
N ASP A 62 11.88 -11.13 -5.17
CA ASP A 62 10.68 -10.39 -5.54
C ASP A 62 10.36 -9.31 -4.50
N LEU A 63 10.58 -9.62 -3.22
CA LEU A 63 10.44 -8.64 -2.14
C LEU A 63 11.39 -7.46 -2.31
N ARG A 64 12.62 -7.70 -2.77
CA ARG A 64 13.59 -6.63 -3.07
C ARG A 64 13.10 -5.66 -4.15
N LYS A 65 12.34 -6.12 -5.15
CA LYS A 65 11.76 -5.24 -6.18
C LYS A 65 10.78 -4.24 -5.56
N ALA A 66 9.99 -4.68 -4.58
CA ALA A 66 9.07 -3.80 -3.86
C ALA A 66 9.79 -2.85 -2.89
N ILE A 67 10.88 -3.31 -2.26
CA ILE A 67 11.60 -2.56 -1.23
C ILE A 67 12.58 -1.54 -1.80
N ILE A 68 13.21 -1.79 -2.95
CA ILE A 68 14.15 -0.84 -3.57
C ILE A 68 13.47 0.49 -3.95
N VAL A 69 12.16 0.46 -4.15
CA VAL A 69 11.34 1.64 -4.46
C VAL A 69 11.01 2.48 -3.20
N LEU A 70 11.26 1.96 -1.99
CA LEU A 70 10.72 2.52 -0.73
C LEU A 70 11.63 3.48 0.01
N LYS A 71 11.01 4.56 0.50
CA LYS A 71 11.55 5.39 1.59
C LYS A 71 10.95 5.04 2.98
N CYS A 72 9.79 4.35 3.05
CA CYS A 72 9.18 3.86 4.30
C CYS A 72 8.44 2.52 4.11
N VAL A 73 8.80 1.51 4.90
CA VAL A 73 8.12 0.19 4.96
C VAL A 73 7.05 0.22 6.06
N TRP A 74 5.84 -0.25 5.75
CA TRP A 74 4.74 -0.39 6.72
C TRP A 74 4.39 -1.87 6.95
N GLU A 75 4.55 -2.34 8.19
CA GLU A 75 4.07 -3.66 8.61
C GLU A 75 2.58 -3.64 8.97
N LYS A 76 1.87 -4.70 8.56
CA LYS A 76 0.42 -4.90 8.76
C LYS A 76 -0.03 -4.73 10.22
N THR A 77 0.80 -5.15 11.17
CA THR A 77 0.54 -5.02 12.62
C THR A 77 0.53 -3.56 13.08
N LYS A 78 1.36 -2.71 12.49
CA LYS A 78 1.42 -1.27 12.80
C LYS A 78 0.24 -0.48 12.22
N LEU A 79 -0.29 -0.94 11.08
CA LEU A 79 -1.38 -0.31 10.35
C LEU A 79 -2.71 -0.38 11.12
N LEU A 80 -3.03 -1.55 11.67
CA LEU A 80 -4.18 -1.71 12.56
C LEU A 80 -4.10 -0.79 13.79
N PHE A 81 -2.91 -0.64 14.37
CA PHE A 81 -2.73 0.22 15.54
C PHE A 81 -2.99 1.70 15.24
N GLN A 82 -2.56 2.19 14.07
CA GLN A 82 -2.78 3.60 13.71
C GLN A 82 -4.22 3.92 13.28
N ILE A 83 -4.87 3.02 12.53
CA ILE A 83 -6.27 3.19 12.15
C ILE A 83 -7.15 3.19 13.41
N THR A 84 -6.84 2.36 14.40
CA THR A 84 -7.59 2.32 15.67
C THR A 84 -7.31 3.54 16.55
N LYS A 85 -6.08 4.06 16.56
CA LYS A 85 -5.71 5.28 17.31
C LYS A 85 -6.38 6.54 16.75
N GLN A 86 -6.49 6.66 15.43
CA GLN A 86 -7.20 7.77 14.75
C GLN A 86 -8.70 7.77 15.07
N ARG A 87 -9.32 6.58 15.21
CA ARG A 87 -10.74 6.47 15.56
C ARG A 87 -11.06 6.95 16.98
N ASN A 88 -10.15 6.73 17.94
CA ASN A 88 -10.34 7.19 19.32
C ASN A 88 -10.10 8.70 19.51
N LEU A 89 -9.39 9.35 18.59
CA LEU A 89 -9.13 10.79 18.65
C LEU A 89 -10.30 11.62 18.05
N PHE A 90 -11.22 10.98 17.33
CA PHE A 90 -12.39 11.61 16.72
C PHE A 90 -13.69 11.40 17.54
N LEU A 91 -13.60 10.68 18.66
CA LEU A 91 -14.73 10.39 19.58
C LEU A 91 -14.54 11.06 20.96
N GLN A 92 -13.69 12.08 21.04
CA GLN A 92 -13.57 13.03 22.15
C GLN A 92 -13.75 14.44 21.60
#